data_AF-A0A6G4Q8Q1-F1
#
_entry.id   AF-A0A6G4Q8Q1-F1
#
_cell.length_a   1.000
_cell.length_b   1.000
_cell.length_c   1.000
_cell.angle_alpha   90.00
_cell.angle_beta   90.00
_cell.angle_gamma   90.00
#
_symmetry.space_group_name_H-M   'P 1'
#
loop_
_entity.id
_entity.type
_entity.pdbx_description
1 polymer ?
#
loop_
_entity_poly.entity_id
_entity_poly.type
_entity_poly.pdbx_seq_one_letter_code
_entity_poly.pdbx_strand_id
1 'polypeptide(L)'
;MIRIQDNTIRDGMQQSNVRKSLIIKKEVLKQINKLNINSVEVGMCTTIEDEFNIHQFRDILSPEKELVVLTRLNEKEIKKIVKLKIHNLVVKILLPISDLHI
;
A
#
# COMPACT_ATOMS: atom_id res chain seq x y z
N MET A 1 -10.51 17.32 12.51
CA MET A 1 -9.84 17.40 11.18
C MET A 1 -9.91 16.01 10.54
N ILE A 2 -10.33 15.92 9.28
CA ILE A 2 -10.50 14.64 8.57
C ILE A 2 -9.16 14.23 7.95
N ARG A 3 -8.78 12.94 8.06
CA ARG A 3 -7.61 12.37 7.36
C ARG A 3 -8.10 11.48 6.21
N ILE A 4 -7.42 11.58 5.06
CA ILE A 4 -7.78 10.88 3.82
C ILE A 4 -6.69 9.86 3.49
N GLN A 5 -7.10 8.61 3.28
CA GLN A 5 -6.28 7.54 2.72
C GLN A 5 -6.75 7.21 1.30
N ASP A 6 -5.84 7.17 0.34
CA ASP A 6 -6.11 6.65 -1.00
C ASP A 6 -5.76 5.16 -1.11
N ASN A 7 -6.65 4.37 -1.69
CA ASN A 7 -6.49 2.93 -1.89
C ASN A 7 -6.43 2.52 -3.37
N THR A 8 -6.29 3.47 -4.30
CA THR A 8 -6.37 3.23 -5.74
C THR A 8 -5.33 2.21 -6.20
N ILE A 9 -4.08 2.35 -5.75
CA ILE A 9 -2.96 1.49 -6.18
C ILE A 9 -3.13 0.02 -5.76
N ARG A 10 -3.69 -0.23 -4.57
CA ARG A 10 -3.97 -1.60 -4.09
C ARG A 10 -5.35 -2.06 -4.52
N ASP A 11 -6.39 -1.49 -3.92
CA ASP A 11 -7.76 -1.98 -3.99
C ASP A 11 -8.40 -1.64 -5.34
N GLY A 12 -8.25 -0.40 -5.80
CA GLY A 12 -8.78 0.05 -7.09
C GLY A 12 -8.22 -0.72 -8.28
N MET A 13 -6.91 -1.02 -8.26
CA MET A 13 -6.23 -1.77 -9.32
C MET A 13 -6.28 -3.30 -9.14
N GLN A 14 -6.91 -3.82 -8.09
CA GLN A 14 -7.08 -5.26 -7.90
C GLN A 14 -8.06 -5.86 -8.93
N GLN A 15 -8.94 -5.04 -9.49
CA GLN A 15 -9.96 -5.43 -10.47
C GLN A 15 -9.36 -6.00 -11.77
N SER A 16 -10.05 -6.97 -12.41
CA SER A 16 -9.55 -7.67 -13.61
C SER A 16 -9.35 -6.76 -14.82
N ASN A 17 -10.16 -5.70 -14.94
CA ASN A 17 -10.24 -4.86 -16.15
C ASN A 17 -9.31 -3.64 -16.09
N VAL A 18 -8.45 -3.55 -15.07
CA VAL A 18 -7.55 -2.40 -14.87
C VAL A 18 -6.13 -2.78 -15.29
N ARG A 19 -5.44 -1.88 -15.97
CA ARG A 19 -4.04 -2.06 -16.39
C ARG A 19 -3.12 -2.02 -15.15
N LYS A 20 -2.51 -3.16 -14.80
CA LYS A 20 -1.78 -3.34 -13.53
C LYS A 20 -0.26 -3.15 -13.63
N SER A 21 0.25 -2.67 -14.76
CA SER A 21 1.70 -2.58 -14.95
C SER A 21 2.31 -1.61 -13.94
N LEU A 22 3.52 -1.93 -13.49
CA LEU A 22 4.26 -1.12 -12.52
C LEU A 22 4.39 0.34 -12.97
N ILE A 23 4.57 0.57 -14.28
CA ILE A 23 4.65 1.91 -14.88
C ILE A 23 3.37 2.70 -14.61
N ILE A 24 2.20 2.10 -14.83
CA ILE A 24 0.91 2.76 -14.59
C ILE A 24 0.71 3.04 -13.11
N LYS A 25 1.06 2.09 -12.23
CA LYS A 25 1.01 2.31 -10.77
C LYS A 25 1.84 3.52 -10.35
N LYS A 26 3.05 3.65 -10.87
CA LYS A 26 3.93 4.80 -10.57
C LYS A 26 3.34 6.11 -11.07
N GLU A 27 2.76 6.14 -12.28
CA GLU A 27 2.13 7.36 -12.81
C GLU A 27 0.91 7.79 -12.00
N VAL A 28 0.04 6.84 -11.61
CA VAL A 28 -1.10 7.15 -10.74
C VAL A 28 -0.62 7.65 -9.37
N LEU A 29 0.41 7.01 -8.80
CA LEU A 29 1.00 7.43 -7.53
C LEU A 29 1.56 8.84 -7.58
N LYS A 30 2.21 9.24 -8.69
CA LYS A 30 2.67 10.63 -8.90
C LYS A 30 1.51 11.63 -8.90
N GLN A 31 0.34 11.27 -9.44
CA GLN A 31 -0.83 12.16 -9.41
C GLN A 31 -1.40 12.26 -7.99
N ILE A 32 -1.55 11.13 -7.29
CA ILE A 32 -2.00 11.09 -5.88
C ILE A 32 -1.05 11.90 -4.98
N ASN A 33 0.26 11.88 -5.25
CA ASN A 33 1.24 12.61 -4.45
C ASN A 33 1.00 14.14 -4.48
N LYS A 34 0.47 14.68 -5.57
CA LYS A 34 0.16 16.12 -5.71
C LYS A 34 -1.08 16.55 -4.93
N LEU A 35 -1.94 15.62 -4.54
CA LEU A 35 -3.19 15.91 -3.84
C LEU A 35 -2.98 16.04 -2.33
N ASN A 36 -3.90 16.70 -1.63
CA ASN A 36 -3.90 16.79 -0.17
C ASN A 36 -4.44 15.51 0.49
N ILE A 37 -3.70 14.42 0.31
CA ILE A 37 -3.99 13.07 0.84
C ILE A 37 -2.90 12.72 1.85
N ASN A 38 -3.30 12.19 3.01
CA ASN A 38 -2.41 11.92 4.13
C ASN A 38 -1.65 10.59 3.97
N SER A 39 -2.31 9.57 3.45
CA SER A 39 -1.73 8.23 3.32
C SER A 39 -2.15 7.52 2.04
N VAL A 40 -1.31 6.61 1.55
CA VAL A 40 -1.57 5.88 0.29
C VAL A 40 -1.28 4.40 0.48
N GLU A 41 -2.28 3.56 0.19
CA GLU A 41 -2.17 2.10 0.23
C GLU A 41 -1.65 1.55 -1.10
N VAL A 42 -0.44 0.98 -1.07
CA VAL A 42 0.34 0.67 -2.28
C VAL A 42 0.40 -0.82 -2.62
N GLY A 43 0.04 -1.70 -1.69
CA GLY A 43 0.08 -3.14 -1.95
C GLY A 43 0.12 -4.01 -0.71
N MET A 44 0.41 -5.29 -0.96
CA MET A 44 0.83 -6.27 0.04
C MET A 44 2.31 -6.58 -0.17
N CYS A 45 2.98 -7.19 0.80
CA CYS A 45 4.41 -7.51 0.74
C CYS A 45 4.65 -9.03 0.78
N THR A 46 4.11 -9.78 -0.18
CA THR A 46 4.15 -11.25 -0.14
C THR A 46 5.35 -11.81 -0.92
N THR A 47 5.79 -11.14 -1.97
CA THR A 47 6.94 -11.55 -2.82
C THR A 47 8.15 -10.62 -2.64
N ILE A 48 9.29 -10.97 -3.25
CA ILE A 48 10.48 -10.09 -3.33
C ILE A 48 10.22 -8.93 -4.28
N GLU A 49 9.47 -9.17 -5.35
CA GLU A 49 9.07 -8.13 -6.30
C GLU A 49 8.22 -7.05 -5.60
N ASP A 50 7.33 -7.45 -4.70
CA ASP A 50 6.54 -6.51 -3.90
C ASP A 50 7.43 -5.62 -3.02
N GLU A 51 8.46 -6.19 -2.37
CA GLU A 51 9.41 -5.42 -1.55
C GLU A 51 10.07 -4.33 -2.40
N PHE A 52 10.60 -4.72 -3.56
CA PHE A 52 11.25 -3.80 -4.49
C PHE A 52 10.28 -2.70 -4.97
N ASN A 53 9.06 -3.08 -5.32
CA ASN A 53 8.03 -2.13 -5.76
C ASN A 53 7.64 -1.14 -4.64
N ILE A 54 7.51 -1.62 -3.40
CA ILE A 54 7.19 -0.79 -2.24
C ILE A 54 8.28 0.27 -2.01
N HIS A 55 9.56 -0.09 -2.12
CA HIS A 55 10.66 0.88 -2.06
C HIS A 55 10.54 1.95 -3.16
N GLN A 56 10.28 1.52 -4.40
CA GLN A 56 10.09 2.46 -5.51
C GLN A 56 8.88 3.39 -5.33
N PHE A 57 7.81 2.92 -4.67
CA PHE A 57 6.64 3.75 -4.35
C PHE A 57 6.96 4.77 -3.25
N ARG A 58 7.79 4.40 -2.27
CA ARG A 58 8.28 5.32 -1.25
C ARG A 58 9.05 6.48 -1.87
N ASP A 59 9.91 6.20 -2.84
CA ASP A 59 10.72 7.22 -3.52
C ASP A 59 9.87 8.24 -4.31
N ILE A 60 8.63 7.87 -4.69
CA ILE A 60 7.70 8.73 -5.43
C ILE A 60 6.89 9.63 -4.48
N LEU A 61 6.53 9.11 -3.30
CA LEU A 61 5.69 9.83 -2.34
C LEU A 61 6.50 10.85 -1.55
N SER A 62 5.91 12.02 -1.29
CA SER A 62 6.51 13.02 -0.40
C SER A 62 6.73 12.43 1.01
N PRO A 63 7.87 12.71 1.68
CA PRO A 63 8.22 12.09 2.97
C PRO A 63 7.11 12.18 4.03
N GLU A 64 6.38 13.30 4.05
CA GLU A 64 5.27 13.57 4.97
C GLU A 64 4.05 12.64 4.79
N LYS A 65 3.91 12.01 3.62
CA LYS A 65 2.80 11.08 3.36
C LYS A 65 3.13 9.69 3.90
N GLU A 66 2.16 9.10 4.56
CA GLU A 66 2.24 7.72 5.04
C GLU A 66 2.10 6.74 3.87
N LEU A 67 3.03 5.80 3.75
CA LEU A 67 2.93 4.69 2.81
C LEU A 67 2.32 3.49 3.55
N VAL A 68 1.19 2.99 3.06
CA VAL A 68 0.40 1.94 3.72
C VAL A 68 0.59 0.62 2.98
N VAL A 69 0.98 -0.42 3.71
CA VAL A 69 1.09 -1.80 3.20
C VAL A 69 0.07 -2.68 3.93
N LEU A 70 -0.76 -3.37 3.15
CA LEU A 70 -1.78 -4.30 3.66
C LEU A 70 -1.16 -5.68 3.92
N THR A 71 -1.56 -6.32 5.00
CA THR A 71 -1.28 -7.73 5.26
C THR A 71 -2.46 -8.37 6.01
N ARG A 72 -2.57 -9.70 5.93
CA ARG A 72 -3.48 -10.45 6.81
C ARG A 72 -2.86 -10.52 8.21
N LEU A 73 -3.61 -11.01 9.19
CA LEU A 73 -3.05 -11.34 10.51
C LEU A 73 -2.11 -12.56 10.39
N ASN A 74 -0.87 -12.32 9.94
CA ASN A 74 0.17 -13.34 9.76
C ASN A 74 1.52 -12.80 10.25
N GLU A 75 2.10 -13.44 11.27
CA GLU A 75 3.33 -12.99 11.91
C GLU A 75 4.52 -12.92 10.92
N LYS A 76 4.65 -13.87 9.99
CA LYS A 76 5.76 -13.90 9.03
C LYS A 76 5.68 -12.73 8.06
N GLU A 77 4.48 -12.42 7.56
CA GLU A 77 4.25 -11.27 6.67
C GLU A 77 4.47 -9.95 7.39
N ILE A 78 3.95 -9.80 8.62
CA ILE A 78 4.13 -8.58 9.42
C ILE A 78 5.63 -8.34 9.69
N LYS A 79 6.37 -9.38 10.11
CA LYS A 79 7.82 -9.29 10.33
C LYS A 79 8.58 -8.91 9.05
N LYS A 80 8.12 -9.39 7.89
CA LYS A 80 8.72 -9.03 6.60
C LYS A 80 8.52 -7.54 6.29
N ILE A 81 7.31 -7.01 6.47
CA ILE A 81 6.99 -5.60 6.23
C ILE A 81 7.78 -4.67 7.16
N VAL A 82 7.84 -4.99 8.45
CA VAL A 82 8.58 -4.16 9.43
C VAL A 82 10.08 -4.09 9.13
N LYS A 83 10.65 -5.13 8.50
CA LYS A 83 12.06 -5.16 8.10
C LYS A 83 12.40 -4.28 6.90
N LEU A 84 11.42 -3.73 6.18
CA LEU A 84 11.66 -2.85 5.03
C LEU A 84 12.36 -1.54 5.43
N LYS A 85 12.30 -1.13 6.71
CA LYS A 85 12.93 0.11 7.21
C LYS A 85 12.58 1.36 6.39
N ILE A 86 11.32 1.46 5.97
CA ILE A 86 10.80 2.58 5.18
C ILE A 86 10.30 3.69 6.11
N HIS A 87 10.64 4.94 5.76
CA HIS A 87 10.14 6.12 6.47
C HIS A 87 8.63 6.30 6.30
N ASN A 88 7.93 6.64 7.38
CA ASN A 88 6.47 6.83 7.45
C ASN A 88 5.69 5.64 6.85
N LEU A 89 6.09 4.42 7.23
CA LEU A 89 5.41 3.18 6.88
C LEU A 89 4.27 2.88 7.86
N VAL A 90 3.09 2.57 7.33
CA VAL A 90 1.94 2.07 8.09
C VAL A 90 1.65 0.63 7.67
N VAL A 91 1.54 -0.26 8.66
CA VAL A 91 1.17 -1.66 8.45
C VAL A 91 -0.32 -1.81 8.74
N LYS A 92 -1.13 -2.03 7.70
CA LYS A 92 -2.58 -2.22 7.82
C LYS A 92 -2.89 -3.71 7.88
N ILE A 93 -3.37 -4.17 9.04
CA ILE A 93 -3.70 -5.58 9.28
C ILE A 93 -5.19 -5.81 9.02
N LEU A 94 -5.50 -6.77 8.15
CA LEU A 94 -6.87 -7.18 7.83
C LEU A 94 -7.20 -8.50 8.52
N LEU A 95 -8.33 -8.53 9.23
CA LEU A 95 -8.93 -9.72 9.81
C LEU A 95 -10.42 -9.75 9.46
N PRO A 96 -10.91 -10.74 8.70
CA PRO A 96 -12.35 -10.89 8.46
C PRO A 96 -13.04 -11.37 9.74
N ILE A 97 -14.13 -10.69 10.13
CA ILE A 97 -14.86 -10.95 11.39
C ILE A 97 -16.38 -11.08 11.21
N SER A 98 -16.87 -11.09 9.97
CA SER A 98 -18.30 -11.29 9.72
C SER A 98 -18.72 -12.71 10.08
N ASP A 99 -19.97 -12.92 10.49
CA ASP A 99 -20.52 -14.23 10.84
C ASP A 99 -20.32 -15.31 9.77
N LEU A 100 -20.32 -14.95 8.48
CA LEU A 100 -20.06 -15.90 7.39
C LEU A 100 -18.59 -16.38 7.31
N HIS A 101 -17.66 -15.58 7.83
CA HIS A 101 -16.23 -15.88 7.79
C HIS A 101 -15.73 -16.63 9.04
N ILE A 102 -16.49 -16.58 10.16
CA ILE A 102 -16.18 -17.27 11.43
C ILE A 102 -16.81 -18.66 11.39
#